data_AF-A0A7X1YEG0-F1
#
_entry.id   AF-A0A7X1YEG0-F1
#
_cell.length_a   1.000
_cell.length_b   1.000
_cell.length_c   1.000
_cell.angle_alpha   90.00
_cell.angle_beta   90.00
_cell.angle_gamma   90.00
#
_symmetry.space_group_name_H-M   'P 1'
#
loop_
_entity.id
_entity.type
_entity.pdbx_description
1 polymer ?
#
loop_
_entity_poly.entity_id
_entity_poly.type
_entity_poly.pdbx_seq_one_letter_code
_entity_poly.pdbx_strand_id
1 'polypeptide(L)'
;MRWHKQHYAPNSSILVVVGDTSLEEIQPLVQRIFAKPPRLTDLTPANPAPSPVYEGERTITQFLDTPFPRLQMAINTPSLATATDSLDM
;
A
#
# COMPACT_ATOMS: atom_id res chain seq x y z
N MET A 1 -9.19 20.52 -7.22
CA MET A 1 -7.83 20.88 -6.71
C MET A 1 -7.59 20.57 -5.22
N ARG A 2 -8.63 20.44 -4.36
CA ARG A 2 -8.46 20.15 -2.92
C ARG A 2 -7.72 18.84 -2.64
N TRP A 3 -8.07 17.77 -3.34
CA TRP A 3 -7.47 16.45 -3.16
C TRP A 3 -5.95 16.44 -3.40
N HIS A 4 -5.48 17.02 -4.51
CA HIS A 4 -4.04 17.10 -4.80
C HIS A 4 -3.26 17.81 -3.67
N LYS A 5 -3.78 18.95 -3.18
CA LYS A 5 -3.15 19.70 -2.07
C LYS A 5 -3.12 18.93 -0.75
N GLN A 6 -3.99 17.94 -0.56
CA GLN A 6 -4.11 17.17 0.68
C GLN A 6 -3.24 15.90 0.68
N HIS A 7 -2.87 15.37 -0.50
CA HIS A 7 -2.22 14.06 -0.60
C HIS A 7 -0.80 14.12 -1.21
N TYR A 8 -0.45 15.18 -1.93
CA TYR A 8 0.83 15.28 -2.65
C TYR A 8 1.81 16.21 -1.94
N ALA A 9 2.82 15.63 -1.30
CA ALA A 9 4.01 16.33 -0.81
C ALA A 9 5.22 15.41 -0.74
N PRO A 10 6.45 15.97 -0.62
CA PRO A 10 7.68 15.19 -0.52
C PRO A 10 7.66 14.15 0.61
N ASN A 11 7.00 14.43 1.73
CA ASN A 11 6.93 13.53 2.88
C ASN A 11 5.87 12.42 2.78
N SER A 12 5.08 12.36 1.71
CA SER A 12 4.15 11.26 1.39
C SER A 12 4.55 10.47 0.13
N SER A 13 5.75 10.70 -0.40
CA SER A 13 6.20 10.17 -1.69
C SER A 13 7.48 9.34 -1.54
N ILE A 14 7.64 8.33 -2.39
CA ILE A 14 8.90 7.58 -2.55
C ILE A 14 9.41 7.82 -3.97
N LEU A 15 10.64 8.33 -4.11
CA LEU A 15 11.30 8.49 -5.40
C LEU A 15 12.25 7.31 -5.62
N VAL A 16 12.05 6.59 -6.72
CA VAL A 16 12.92 5.49 -7.14
C VAL A 16 13.63 5.91 -8.42
N VAL A 17 14.97 5.81 -8.43
CA VAL A 17 15.83 6.12 -9.58
C VAL A 17 16.61 4.86 -9.93
N VAL A 18 16.56 4.44 -11.21
CA VAL A 18 17.22 3.22 -11.69
C VAL A 18 17.90 3.53 -13.02
N GLY A 19 19.17 3.14 -13.14
CA GLY A 19 19.99 3.34 -14.34
C GLY A 19 21.48 3.40 -14.01
N ASP A 20 22.29 3.77 -15.00
CA ASP A 20 23.71 4.09 -14.82
C ASP A 20 23.82 5.48 -14.19
N THR A 21 23.82 5.52 -12.87
CA THR A 21 23.91 6.77 -12.11
C THR A 21 24.49 6.51 -10.73
N SER A 22 25.07 7.54 -10.12
CA SER A 22 25.58 7.49 -8.76
C SER A 22 24.75 8.33 -7.78
N LEU A 23 24.93 8.05 -6.49
CA LEU A 23 24.30 8.86 -5.45
C LEU A 23 24.82 10.30 -5.47
N GLU A 24 26.12 10.51 -5.76
CA GLU A 24 26.71 11.85 -5.82
C GLU A 24 26.09 12.72 -6.91
N GLU A 25 25.67 12.11 -8.03
CA GLU A 25 25.00 12.81 -9.13
C GLU A 25 23.55 13.19 -8.80
N ILE A 26 22.80 12.25 -8.21
CA ILE A 26 21.35 12.37 -8.03
C ILE A 26 20.97 13.14 -6.77
N GLN A 27 21.69 12.94 -5.67
CA GLN A 27 21.37 13.57 -4.38
C GLN A 27 21.21 15.10 -4.46
N PRO A 28 22.13 15.88 -5.07
CA PRO A 28 21.97 17.33 -5.13
C PRO A 28 20.76 17.77 -5.98
N LEU A 29 20.43 17.01 -7.03
CA LEU A 29 19.26 17.28 -7.87
C LEU A 29 17.97 17.05 -7.11
N VAL A 30 17.87 15.91 -6.41
CA VAL A 30 16.70 15.54 -5.60
C VAL A 30 16.51 16.55 -4.48
N GLN A 31 17.57 16.91 -3.74
CA GLN A 31 17.49 17.92 -2.69
C GLN A 31 16.99 19.26 -3.25
N ARG A 32 17.53 19.73 -4.39
CA ARG A 32 17.11 20.99 -5.00
C ARG A 32 15.64 21.00 -5.41
N ILE A 33 15.11 19.88 -5.88
CA ILE A 33 13.73 19.79 -6.39
C ILE A 33 12.74 19.52 -5.26
N PHE A 34 13.03 18.56 -4.38
CA PHE A 34 12.13 18.11 -3.32
C PHE A 34 12.22 18.92 -2.03
N ALA A 35 13.22 19.80 -1.85
CA ALA A 35 13.25 20.71 -0.70
C ALA A 35 12.34 21.93 -0.85
N LYS A 36 11.92 22.28 -2.07
CA LYS A 36 11.07 23.47 -2.32
C LYS A 36 9.60 23.30 -1.90
N PRO A 37 8.94 22.15 -2.18
CA PRO A 37 7.55 21.99 -1.82
C PRO A 37 7.37 21.88 -0.29
N PRO A 38 6.31 22.47 0.27
CA PRO A 38 6.03 22.36 1.70
C PRO A 38 5.69 20.92 2.10
N ARG A 39 6.00 20.57 3.35
CA ARG A 39 5.59 19.31 3.96
C ARG A 39 4.11 19.38 4.32
N LEU A 40 3.41 18.25 4.16
CA LEU A 40 2.06 18.11 4.73
C LEU A 40 2.15 17.82 6.23
N THR A 41 1.37 18.56 7.02
CA THR A 41 1.28 18.42 8.48
C THR A 41 0.29 17.33 8.89
N ASP A 42 -0.81 17.19 8.15
CA ASP A 42 -1.90 16.24 8.45
C ASP A 42 -1.84 15.00 7.54
N LEU A 43 -0.70 14.30 7.55
CA LEU A 43 -0.61 12.99 6.91
C LEU A 43 -1.17 11.93 7.86
N THR A 44 -2.38 11.45 7.58
CA THR A 44 -2.86 10.22 8.20
C THR A 44 -2.09 9.05 7.58
N PRO A 45 -1.37 8.23 8.37
CA PRO A 45 -0.78 7.01 7.85
C PRO A 45 -1.86 6.18 7.17
N ALA A 46 -1.57 5.66 5.99
CA ALA A 46 -2.43 4.68 5.33
C ALA A 46 -2.31 3.34 6.05
N ASN A 47 -2.72 3.31 7.31
CA ASN A 47 -2.83 2.06 8.03
C ASN A 47 -4.10 1.38 7.52
N PRO A 48 -4.01 0.22 6.85
CA PRO A 48 -5.21 -0.50 6.49
C PRO A 48 -6.01 -0.72 7.76
N ALA A 49 -7.31 -0.44 7.71
CA ALA A 49 -8.19 -0.78 8.82
C ALA A 49 -7.99 -2.27 9.13
N PRO A 50 -7.93 -2.66 10.43
CA PRO A 50 -7.79 -4.07 10.78
C PRO A 50 -8.87 -4.86 10.06
N SER A 51 -8.50 -6.01 9.51
CA SER A 51 -9.47 -6.87 8.86
C SER A 51 -10.58 -7.18 9.87
N PRO A 52 -11.86 -7.01 9.50
CA PRO A 52 -12.95 -7.40 10.37
C PRO A 52 -12.78 -8.87 10.77
N VAL A 53 -12.85 -9.13 12.09
CA VAL A 53 -12.83 -10.49 12.62
C VAL A 53 -14.15 -11.14 12.23
N TYR A 54 -14.07 -12.25 11.51
CA TYR A 54 -15.23 -13.05 11.16
C TYR A 54 -15.20 -14.34 11.95
N GLU A 55 -16.29 -14.62 12.65
CA GLU A 55 -16.49 -15.91 13.31
C GLU A 55 -17.16 -16.87 12.34
N GLY A 56 -16.50 -18.01 12.06
CA GLY A 56 -17.05 -19.10 11.26
C GLY A 56 -16.89 -18.98 9.74
N GLU A 57 -17.39 -19.99 9.04
CA GLU A 57 -17.34 -20.11 7.58
C GLU A 57 -18.32 -19.14 6.91
N ARG A 58 -17.90 -18.57 5.77
CA ARG A 58 -18.75 -17.70 4.95
C ARG A 58 -18.78 -18.22 3.53
N THR A 59 -20.00 -18.47 3.05
CA THR A 59 -20.26 -18.91 1.68
C THR A 59 -21.00 -17.83 0.91
N ILE A 60 -20.54 -17.55 -0.31
CA ILE A 60 -21.23 -16.68 -1.27
C ILE A 60 -21.38 -17.47 -2.57
N THR A 61 -22.63 -17.63 -3.02
CA THR A 61 -22.94 -18.20 -4.34
C THR A 61 -23.21 -17.08 -5.33
N GLN A 62 -22.45 -17.02 -6.42
CA GLN A 62 -22.64 -16.04 -7.48
C GLN A 62 -23.07 -16.73 -8.76
N PHE A 63 -24.16 -16.24 -9.36
CA PHE A 63 -24.63 -16.68 -10.67
C PHE A 63 -24.10 -15.69 -11.71
N LEU A 64 -22.97 -16.05 -12.31
CA LEU A 64 -22.30 -15.27 -13.35
C LEU A 64 -22.38 -16.01 -14.68
N ASP A 65 -22.44 -15.25 -15.77
CA ASP A 65 -22.39 -15.82 -17.12
C ASP A 65 -20.98 -16.31 -17.43
N THR A 66 -20.71 -17.56 -17.04
CA THR A 66 -19.43 -18.22 -17.18
C THR A 66 -19.64 -19.62 -17.75
N PRO A 67 -18.75 -20.12 -18.62
CA PRO A 67 -18.95 -21.40 -19.29
C PRO A 67 -18.84 -22.62 -18.34
N PHE A 68 -18.23 -22.46 -17.16
CA PHE A 68 -18.03 -23.54 -16.19
C PHE A 68 -18.18 -23.03 -14.75
N PRO A 69 -18.74 -23.84 -13.83
CA PRO A 69 -18.79 -23.49 -12.41
C PRO A 69 -17.39 -23.42 -11.80
N ARG A 70 -17.21 -22.56 -10.79
CA ARG A 70 -15.96 -22.39 -10.05
C ARG A 70 -16.21 -22.31 -8.56
N LEU A 71 -15.37 -23.00 -7.78
CA LEU A 71 -15.24 -22.82 -6.35
C LEU A 71 -13.93 -22.06 -6.05
N GLN A 72 -14.01 -21.03 -5.22
CA GLN A 72 -12.85 -20.34 -4.68
C GLN A 72 -12.95 -20.37 -3.16
N MET A 73 -11.85 -20.76 -2.50
CA MET A 73 -11.73 -20.76 -1.05
C MET A 73 -10.64 -19.78 -0.65
N ALA A 74 -10.93 -18.97 0.36
CA ALA A 74 -9.98 -18.05 0.96
C ALA A 74 -10.03 -18.21 2.48
N ILE A 75 -8.86 -18.32 3.10
CA ILE A 75 -8.70 -18.45 4.55
C ILE A 75 -7.99 -17.19 5.03
N ASN A 76 -8.54 -16.54 6.05
CA ASN A 76 -7.89 -15.38 6.66
C ASN A 76 -6.71 -15.87 7.50
N THR A 77 -5.50 -15.48 7.14
CA THR A 77 -4.27 -15.77 7.88
C THR A 77 -3.57 -14.47 8.27
N PRO A 78 -2.71 -14.49 9.31
CA PRO A 78 -1.84 -13.36 9.63
C PRO A 78 -1.01 -12.91 8.43
N SER A 79 -0.78 -11.60 8.32
CA SER A 79 0.18 -11.05 7.35
C SER A 79 1.60 -11.08 7.90
N LEU A 80 2.62 -10.93 7.05
CA LEU A 80 4.00 -10.78 7.49
C LEU A 80 4.19 -9.65 8.52
N ALA A 81 3.38 -8.59 8.44
CA ALA A 81 3.45 -7.47 9.38
C ALA A 81 2.74 -7.74 10.72
N THR A 82 1.94 -8.80 10.83
CA THR A 82 1.12 -9.14 12.01
C THR A 82 1.46 -10.51 12.60
N ALA A 83 2.22 -11.35 11.90
CA ALA A 83 2.65 -12.66 12.37
C ALA A 83 3.52 -12.52 13.63
N THR A 84 3.27 -13.37 14.64
CA THR A 84 4.07 -13.42 15.87
C THR A 84 5.08 -14.57 15.81
N ASP A 85 4.74 -15.66 15.11
CA ASP A 85 5.64 -16.76 14.76
C ASP A 85 5.75 -16.92 13.23
N SER A 86 6.91 -17.42 12.80
CA SER A 86 7.19 -17.85 11.43
C SER A 86 6.28 -18.96 10.91
N LEU A 87 5.67 -19.75 11.81
CA LEU A 87 4.76 -20.84 11.47
C LEU A 87 3.29 -20.38 11.29
N ASP A 88 2.98 -19.12 11.60
CA ASP A 88 1.63 -18.55 11.47
C ASP A 88 1.31 -18.09 10.04
N MET A 89 2.25 -18.25 9.10
CA MET A 89 2.20 -17.80 7.70
C MET A 89 1.78 -18.91 6.73
#